data_AF-A0A084SPC0-F1
#
_entry.id   AF-A0A084SPC0-F1
#
_cell.length_a   1.000
_cell.length_b   1.000
_cell.length_c   1.000
_cell.angle_alpha   90.00
_cell.angle_beta   90.00
_cell.angle_gamma   90.00
#
_symmetry.space_group_name_H-M   'P 1'
#
loop_
_entity.id
_entity.type
_entity.pdbx_description
1 polymer ?
#
loop_
_entity_poly.entity_id
_entity_poly.type
_entity_poly.pdbx_seq_one_letter_code
_entity_poly.pdbx_strand_id
1 'polypeptide(L)'
;MRQPPSTDEKLLHERVLRRDPVVSTEVFNRYMPWLVKVVMKWRGLVEDDANQCAADVIFSYLSKPTLYDPGRSPLFVYLRQAALYRARDKHRKADARDRKHQKFASDVELRAMDSNGALEKSVEAKLVMEQLEKRQVLKNERDKKAVMLILVGERSTERLAEALELGPLPRDELKRKVKQNLDRLKKLLVRFGQSLERGEKEEPDDES
;
A
#
# COMPACT_ATOMS: atom_id res chain seq x y z
N MET A 1 12.73 14.64 -24.32
CA MET A 1 12.48 13.22 -24.65
C MET A 1 11.84 13.18 -26.02
N ARG A 2 12.40 12.44 -26.99
CA ARG A 2 11.82 12.28 -28.32
C ARG A 2 10.55 11.42 -28.22
N GLN A 3 9.48 11.88 -28.85
CA GLN A 3 8.21 11.18 -29.06
C GLN A 3 8.47 9.83 -29.76
N PRO A 4 7.61 8.80 -29.58
CA PRO A 4 7.63 7.64 -30.47
C PRO A 4 7.61 8.09 -31.95
N PRO A 5 8.21 7.32 -32.87
CA PRO A 5 8.29 7.69 -34.28
C PRO A 5 6.92 8.08 -34.83
N SER A 6 6.88 9.13 -35.64
CA SER A 6 5.70 9.71 -36.29
C SER A 6 5.00 8.68 -37.19
N THR A 7 4.32 7.73 -36.58
CA THR A 7 3.26 6.97 -37.24
C THR A 7 2.02 7.84 -37.20
N ASP A 8 1.19 7.76 -38.23
CA ASP A 8 -0.03 8.54 -38.31
C ASP A 8 -1.00 8.16 -37.17
N GLU A 9 -0.89 8.87 -36.04
CA GLU A 9 -1.67 8.60 -34.83
C GLU A 9 -3.18 8.71 -35.11
N LYS A 10 -3.55 9.49 -36.14
CA LYS A 10 -4.93 9.59 -36.63
C LYS A 10 -5.39 8.27 -37.26
N LEU A 11 -4.58 7.69 -38.14
CA LEU A 11 -4.88 6.39 -38.76
C LEU A 11 -4.96 5.27 -37.71
N LEU A 12 -4.06 5.32 -36.72
CA LEU A 12 -4.12 4.39 -35.58
C LEU A 12 -5.43 4.56 -34.79
N HIS A 13 -5.83 5.81 -34.52
CA HIS A 13 -7.07 6.11 -33.82
C HIS A 13 -8.31 5.69 -34.61
N GLU A 14 -8.36 5.93 -35.92
CA GLU A 14 -9.45 5.49 -36.80
C GLU A 14 -9.61 3.97 -36.80
N ARG A 15 -8.49 3.23 -36.81
CA ARG A 15 -8.52 1.76 -36.71
C ARG A 15 -9.05 1.29 -35.34
N VAL A 16 -8.71 1.99 -34.26
CA VAL A 16 -9.28 1.73 -32.93
C VAL A 16 -10.79 1.97 -32.92
N LEU A 17 -11.27 3.05 -33.54
CA LEU A 17 -12.72 3.33 -33.67
C LEU A 17 -13.46 2.23 -34.44
N ARG A 18 -12.82 1.65 -35.46
CA ARG A 18 -13.34 0.51 -36.24
C ARG A 18 -13.25 -0.83 -35.50
N ARG A 19 -12.73 -0.86 -34.26
CA ARG A 19 -12.52 -2.06 -33.44
C ARG A 19 -11.72 -3.16 -34.13
N ASP A 20 -10.71 -2.76 -34.90
CA ASP A 20 -9.75 -3.70 -35.48
C ASP A 20 -9.08 -4.53 -34.37
N PRO A 21 -9.15 -5.87 -34.37
CA PRO A 21 -8.61 -6.69 -33.29
C PRO A 21 -7.09 -6.57 -33.14
N VAL A 22 -6.36 -6.24 -34.20
CA VAL A 22 -4.89 -6.16 -34.19
C VAL A 22 -4.39 -4.81 -33.65
N VAL A 23 -5.20 -3.76 -33.78
CA VAL A 23 -4.80 -2.39 -33.40
C VAL A 23 -4.55 -2.26 -31.90
N SER A 24 -5.23 -3.05 -31.07
CA SER A 24 -5.09 -3.03 -29.61
C SER A 24 -3.66 -3.42 -29.20
N THR A 25 -3.13 -4.48 -29.81
CA THR A 25 -1.76 -4.96 -29.58
C THR A 25 -0.73 -3.96 -30.12
N GLU A 26 -1.02 -3.33 -31.27
CA GLU A 26 -0.15 -2.29 -31.85
C GLU A 26 -0.04 -1.07 -30.95
N VAL A 27 -1.17 -0.56 -30.45
CA VAL A 27 -1.23 0.57 -29.50
C VAL A 27 -0.48 0.19 -28.21
N PHE A 28 -0.72 -1.00 -27.67
CA PHE A 28 -0.08 -1.45 -26.44
C PHE A 28 1.44 -1.49 -26.59
N ASN A 29 1.95 -2.24 -27.57
CA ASN A 29 3.39 -2.39 -27.78
C ASN A 29 4.09 -1.07 -28.11
N ARG A 30 3.40 -0.17 -28.83
CA ARG A 30 3.96 1.14 -29.20
C ARG A 30 4.09 2.08 -28.01
N TYR A 31 3.06 2.18 -27.16
CA TYR A 31 3.01 3.22 -26.12
C TYR A 31 3.43 2.75 -24.73
N MET A 32 3.28 1.46 -24.41
CA MET A 32 3.58 0.93 -23.08
C MET A 32 5.01 1.25 -22.60
N PRO A 33 6.09 0.98 -23.35
CA PRO A 33 7.45 1.22 -22.87
C PRO A 33 7.73 2.71 -22.58
N TRP A 34 7.07 3.61 -23.31
CA TRP A 34 7.23 5.05 -23.13
C TRP A 34 6.43 5.58 -21.95
N LEU A 35 5.18 5.11 -21.80
CA LEU A 35 4.33 5.50 -20.69
C LEU A 35 4.94 5.04 -19.35
N VAL A 36 5.45 3.80 -19.28
CA VAL A 36 6.16 3.30 -18.09
C VAL A 36 7.35 4.20 -17.76
N LYS A 37 8.21 4.52 -18.73
CA LYS A 37 9.35 5.43 -18.52
C LYS A 37 8.94 6.82 -18.04
N VAL A 38 7.81 7.34 -18.49
CA VAL A 38 7.32 8.65 -18.04
C VAL A 38 6.77 8.56 -16.61
N VAL A 39 6.01 7.52 -16.30
CA VAL A 39 5.43 7.33 -14.97
C VAL A 39 6.51 7.01 -13.93
N MET A 40 7.54 6.24 -14.28
CA MET A 40 8.69 5.93 -13.42
C MET A 40 9.49 7.16 -12.99
N LYS A 41 9.43 8.26 -13.74
CA LYS A 41 10.07 9.53 -13.34
C LYS A 41 9.30 10.25 -12.23
N TRP A 42 8.08 9.82 -11.96
CA TRP A 42 7.25 10.40 -10.93
C TRP A 42 7.65 9.77 -9.58
N ARG A 43 7.90 10.62 -8.58
CA ARG A 43 8.57 10.21 -7.33
C ARG A 43 7.76 9.15 -6.57
N GLY A 44 8.44 8.14 -6.03
CA GLY A 44 7.87 7.17 -5.10
C GLY A 44 7.07 6.03 -5.74
N LEU A 45 7.08 5.87 -7.07
CA LEU A 45 6.47 4.71 -7.72
C LEU A 45 7.47 3.58 -7.93
N VAL A 46 7.03 2.36 -7.61
CA VAL A 46 7.71 1.12 -7.97
C VAL A 46 7.38 0.76 -9.43
N GLU A 47 8.24 -0.02 -10.08
CA GLU A 47 8.09 -0.43 -11.47
C GLU A 47 6.73 -1.09 -11.78
N ASP A 48 6.25 -1.97 -10.90
CA ASP A 48 4.93 -2.61 -11.05
C ASP A 48 3.78 -1.60 -11.06
N ASP A 49 3.88 -0.55 -10.25
CA ASP A 49 2.88 0.51 -10.19
C ASP A 49 2.88 1.35 -11.46
N ALA A 50 4.05 1.63 -12.01
CA ALA A 50 4.19 2.33 -13.28
C ALA A 50 3.63 1.50 -14.45
N ASN A 51 3.91 0.19 -14.47
CA ASN A 51 3.34 -0.75 -15.43
C ASN A 51 1.81 -0.75 -15.33
N GLN A 52 1.25 -0.91 -14.14
CA GLN A 52 -0.20 -0.92 -13.96
C GLN A 52 -0.83 0.40 -14.43
N CYS A 53 -0.25 1.56 -14.07
CA CYS A 53 -0.78 2.86 -14.48
C CYS A 53 -0.76 3.06 -16.01
N ALA A 54 0.31 2.61 -16.67
CA ALA A 54 0.42 2.69 -18.12
C ALA A 54 -0.59 1.77 -18.82
N ALA A 55 -0.70 0.51 -18.38
CA ALA A 55 -1.65 -0.46 -18.92
C ALA A 55 -3.09 0.02 -18.77
N ASP A 56 -3.45 0.49 -17.58
CA ASP A 56 -4.76 1.06 -17.25
C ASP A 56 -5.19 2.17 -18.22
N VAL A 57 -4.26 3.06 -18.57
CA VAL A 57 -4.53 4.18 -19.48
C VAL A 57 -4.75 3.70 -20.90
N ILE A 58 -3.92 2.76 -21.37
CA ILE A 58 -4.07 2.16 -22.70
C ILE A 58 -5.41 1.44 -22.79
N PHE A 59 -5.77 0.61 -21.81
CA PHE A 59 -7.07 -0.07 -21.79
C PHE A 59 -8.25 0.89 -21.67
N SER A 60 -8.10 1.96 -20.88
CA SER A 60 -9.13 3.01 -20.79
C SER A 60 -9.34 3.71 -22.13
N TYR A 61 -8.28 3.93 -22.91
CA TYR A 61 -8.38 4.49 -24.25
C TYR A 61 -9.00 3.48 -25.23
N LEU A 62 -8.53 2.24 -25.25
CA LEU A 62 -9.06 1.20 -26.16
C LEU A 62 -10.53 0.86 -25.90
N SER A 63 -10.97 0.91 -24.64
CA SER A 63 -12.38 0.67 -24.28
C SER A 63 -13.31 1.85 -24.61
N LYS A 64 -12.79 3.09 -24.58
CA LYS A 64 -13.55 4.31 -24.86
C LYS A 64 -12.75 5.28 -25.75
N PRO A 65 -12.47 4.90 -27.00
CA PRO A 65 -11.63 5.71 -27.88
C PRO A 65 -12.27 7.07 -28.22
N THR A 66 -13.60 7.17 -28.20
CA THR A 66 -14.36 8.40 -28.50
C THR A 66 -14.11 9.56 -27.53
N LEU A 67 -13.45 9.31 -26.38
CA LEU A 67 -13.07 10.36 -25.43
C LEU A 67 -11.80 11.11 -25.85
N TYR A 68 -11.00 10.52 -26.75
CA TYR A 68 -9.83 11.18 -27.32
C TYR A 68 -10.25 12.04 -28.51
N ASP A 69 -9.77 13.27 -28.53
CA ASP A 69 -9.98 14.23 -29.62
C ASP A 69 -8.62 14.50 -30.31
N PRO A 70 -8.41 13.94 -31.53
CA PRO A 70 -7.19 14.17 -32.30
C PRO A 70 -6.94 15.63 -32.68
N GLY A 71 -7.97 16.50 -32.62
CA GLY A 71 -7.85 17.93 -32.90
C GLY A 71 -7.26 18.73 -31.74
N ARG A 72 -7.29 18.20 -30.51
CA ARG A 72 -6.80 18.91 -29.31
C ARG A 72 -5.36 18.61 -28.98
N SER A 73 -4.92 17.36 -29.13
CA SER A 73 -3.54 16.97 -28.84
C SER A 73 -3.18 15.63 -29.50
N PRO A 74 -1.89 15.36 -29.73
CA PRO A 74 -1.43 14.04 -30.15
C PRO A 74 -1.79 12.94 -29.15
N LEU A 75 -2.00 11.72 -29.63
CA LEU A 75 -2.42 10.57 -28.82
C LEU A 75 -1.39 10.29 -27.73
N PHE A 76 -0.10 10.39 -28.05
CA PHE A 76 0.95 10.26 -27.06
C PHE A 76 0.81 11.26 -25.91
N VAL A 77 0.51 12.53 -26.22
CA VAL A 77 0.38 13.60 -25.22
C VAL A 77 -0.84 13.34 -24.34
N TYR A 78 -1.96 12.96 -24.94
CA TYR A 78 -3.17 12.55 -24.23
C TYR A 78 -2.92 11.38 -23.26
N LEU A 79 -2.33 10.28 -23.75
CA LEU A 79 -2.05 9.09 -22.92
C LEU A 79 -1.03 9.41 -21.82
N ARG A 80 0.01 10.20 -22.14
CA ARG A 80 0.98 10.66 -21.15
C ARG A 80 0.31 11.43 -20.03
N GLN A 81 -0.55 12.38 -20.36
CA GLN A 81 -1.24 13.21 -19.38
C GLN A 81 -2.18 12.37 -18.50
N ALA A 82 -2.92 11.44 -19.11
CA ALA A 82 -3.77 10.50 -18.39
C ALA A 82 -2.96 9.60 -17.44
N ALA A 83 -1.78 9.12 -17.87
CA ALA A 83 -0.90 8.27 -17.05
C ALA A 83 -0.34 9.03 -15.84
N LEU A 84 0.06 10.29 -16.03
CA LEU A 84 0.51 11.13 -14.93
C LEU A 84 -0.62 11.46 -13.94
N TYR A 85 -1.85 11.70 -14.42
CA TYR A 85 -2.99 11.88 -13.54
C TYR A 85 -3.31 10.62 -12.74
N ARG A 86 -3.24 9.43 -13.36
CA ARG A 86 -3.41 8.16 -12.64
C ARG A 86 -2.33 7.93 -11.60
N ALA A 87 -1.06 8.17 -11.93
CA ALA A 87 0.05 8.07 -10.98
C ALA A 87 -0.17 9.00 -9.78
N ARG A 88 -0.54 10.26 -10.05
CA ARG A 88 -0.89 11.25 -9.02
C ARG A 88 -2.08 10.81 -8.17
N ASP A 89 -3.13 10.28 -8.78
CA ASP A 89 -4.30 9.79 -8.06
C ASP A 89 -4.00 8.55 -7.24
N LYS A 90 -3.14 7.65 -7.74
CA LYS A 90 -2.69 6.46 -7.02
C LYS A 90 -1.88 6.87 -5.81
N HIS A 91 -0.93 7.79 -5.95
CA HIS A 91 -0.19 8.35 -4.82
C HIS A 91 -1.06 9.17 -3.88
N ARG A 92 -2.01 9.97 -4.38
CA ARG A 92 -2.98 10.65 -3.52
C ARG A 92 -3.86 9.65 -2.77
N LYS A 93 -4.20 8.52 -3.37
CA LYS A 93 -4.94 7.44 -2.70
C LYS A 93 -4.05 6.67 -1.73
N ALA A 94 -2.76 6.49 -2.02
CA ALA A 94 -1.76 5.99 -1.08
C ALA A 94 -1.64 6.98 0.08
N ASP A 95 -1.29 8.24 -0.16
CA ASP A 95 -1.26 9.31 0.84
C ASP A 95 -2.57 9.50 1.60
N ALA A 96 -3.73 9.38 0.96
CA ALA A 96 -5.02 9.52 1.63
C ALA A 96 -5.39 8.27 2.42
N ARG A 97 -5.00 7.09 1.94
CA ARG A 97 -4.99 5.87 2.75
C ARG A 97 -4.03 6.10 3.90
N ASP A 98 -2.77 6.47 3.69
CA ASP A 98 -1.76 6.72 4.71
C ASP A 98 -2.16 7.83 5.67
N ARG A 99 -2.85 8.89 5.23
CA ARG A 99 -3.38 9.96 6.10
C ARG A 99 -4.64 9.55 6.84
N LYS A 100 -5.50 8.74 6.22
CA LYS A 100 -6.64 8.13 6.93
C LYS A 100 -6.11 7.10 7.92
N HIS A 101 -5.13 6.30 7.52
CA HIS A 101 -4.37 5.39 8.35
C HIS A 101 -3.53 6.14 9.38
N GLN A 102 -3.08 7.39 9.18
CA GLN A 102 -2.36 8.21 10.19
C GLN A 102 -3.32 8.93 11.13
N LYS A 103 -4.49 9.40 10.68
CA LYS A 103 -5.56 9.86 11.56
C LYS A 103 -6.18 8.73 12.36
N PHE A 104 -6.19 7.52 11.80
CA PHE A 104 -6.53 6.30 12.52
C PHE A 104 -5.32 5.71 13.24
N ALA A 105 -4.06 5.99 12.89
CA ALA A 105 -2.86 5.46 13.55
C ALA A 105 -2.35 6.36 14.68
N SER A 106 -2.65 7.66 14.67
CA SER A 106 -2.59 8.44 15.91
C SER A 106 -3.53 7.86 16.98
N ASP A 107 -4.57 7.12 16.56
CA ASP A 107 -5.47 6.33 17.42
C ASP A 107 -5.16 4.81 17.40
N VAL A 108 -4.32 4.31 16.49
CA VAL A 108 -4.10 2.88 16.17
C VAL A 108 -2.71 2.65 15.56
N GLU A 109 -1.64 3.13 16.19
CA GLU A 109 -0.29 2.67 15.92
C GLU A 109 -0.13 1.26 16.51
N LEU A 110 -0.78 0.28 15.88
CA LEU A 110 -0.37 -1.11 15.78
C LEU A 110 -1.03 -1.74 14.55
N ARG A 111 -0.18 -2.05 13.55
CA ARG A 111 -0.34 -3.08 12.50
C ARG A 111 -1.19 -2.71 11.28
N ALA A 112 -0.85 -3.14 10.08
CA ALA A 112 -0.15 -4.38 9.72
C ALA A 112 0.68 -4.25 8.43
N MET A 113 1.74 -5.05 8.38
CA MET A 113 2.41 -5.51 7.17
C MET A 113 1.41 -6.09 6.18
N ASP A 114 1.62 -5.75 4.91
CA ASP A 114 0.77 -6.14 3.78
C ASP A 114 0.78 -7.64 3.50
N SER A 115 -0.21 -8.05 2.72
CA SER A 115 -0.72 -9.41 2.52
C SER A 115 0.21 -10.37 1.77
N ASN A 116 0.56 -11.49 2.43
CA ASN A 116 0.44 -12.87 1.93
C ASN A 116 0.46 -13.86 3.12
N GLY A 117 -0.14 -15.04 2.96
CA GLY A 117 -0.01 -16.19 3.88
C GLY A 117 -0.54 -16.04 5.32
N ALA A 118 -1.72 -16.61 5.63
CA ALA A 118 -2.17 -16.76 7.03
C ALA A 118 -1.18 -17.58 7.90
N LEU A 119 -0.38 -18.44 7.27
CA LEU A 119 0.68 -19.22 7.91
C LEU A 119 1.94 -18.37 8.16
N GLU A 120 2.36 -17.54 7.20
CA GLU A 120 3.50 -16.62 7.29
C GLU A 120 3.29 -15.60 8.43
N LYS A 121 2.08 -15.06 8.55
CA LYS A 121 1.69 -14.17 9.65
C LYS A 121 1.85 -14.78 11.04
N SER A 122 1.61 -16.09 11.17
CA SER A 122 1.76 -16.78 12.45
C SER A 122 3.22 -16.99 12.85
N VAL A 123 4.12 -17.13 11.87
CA VAL A 123 5.55 -17.29 12.08
C VAL A 123 6.19 -15.94 12.41
N GLU A 124 5.88 -14.90 11.65
CA GLU A 124 6.33 -13.53 11.93
C GLU A 124 5.82 -13.04 13.29
N ALA A 125 4.56 -13.33 13.63
CA ALA A 125 4.02 -13.04 14.95
C ALA A 125 4.83 -13.69 16.07
N LYS A 126 5.22 -14.96 15.92
CA LYS A 126 6.04 -15.66 16.91
C LYS A 126 7.42 -15.02 17.07
N LEU A 127 8.08 -14.67 15.97
CA LEU A 127 9.39 -14.00 16.01
C LEU A 127 9.33 -12.66 16.74
N VAL A 128 8.31 -11.84 16.48
CA VAL A 128 8.12 -10.56 17.19
C VAL A 128 7.82 -10.79 18.68
N MET A 129 7.01 -11.81 19.01
CA MET A 129 6.74 -12.18 20.41
C MET A 129 8.01 -12.61 21.15
N GLU A 130 8.85 -13.44 20.54
CA GLU A 130 10.11 -13.88 21.14
C GLU A 130 11.04 -12.69 21.45
N GLN A 131 11.12 -11.70 20.57
CA GLN A 131 11.93 -10.51 20.82
C GLN A 131 11.35 -9.64 21.96
N LEU A 132 10.03 -9.51 22.04
CA LEU A 132 9.34 -8.79 23.12
C LEU A 132 9.55 -9.48 24.47
N GLU A 133 9.56 -10.81 24.50
CA GLU A 133 9.84 -11.60 25.69
C GLU A 133 11.31 -11.51 26.11
N LYS A 134 12.25 -11.63 25.16
CA LYS A 134 13.70 -11.48 25.42
C LYS A 134 14.03 -10.12 26.05
N ARG A 135 13.37 -9.05 25.59
CA ARG A 135 13.54 -7.69 26.15
C ARG A 135 12.62 -7.40 27.35
N GLN A 136 11.87 -8.40 27.83
CA GLN A 136 10.95 -8.30 28.98
C GLN A 136 9.97 -7.11 28.90
N VAL A 137 9.54 -6.76 27.68
CA VAL A 137 8.63 -5.62 27.44
C VAL A 137 7.23 -5.92 27.98
N LEU A 138 6.80 -7.17 27.86
CA LEU A 138 5.49 -7.64 28.32
C LEU A 138 5.65 -8.39 29.63
N LYS A 139 5.16 -7.79 30.72
CA LYS A 139 5.29 -8.33 32.08
C LYS A 139 4.21 -9.34 32.46
N ASN A 140 3.05 -9.29 31.79
CA ASN A 140 1.87 -10.07 32.15
C ASN A 140 1.44 -10.98 31.01
N GLU A 141 1.00 -12.21 31.33
CA GLU A 141 0.54 -13.19 30.34
C GLU A 141 -0.68 -12.72 29.54
N ARG A 142 -1.61 -11.98 30.16
CA ARG A 142 -2.75 -11.37 29.45
C ARG A 142 -2.33 -10.38 28.37
N ASP A 143 -1.25 -9.63 28.62
CA ASP A 143 -0.71 -8.66 27.66
C ASP A 143 -0.06 -9.37 26.48
N LYS A 144 0.63 -10.49 26.73
CA LYS A 144 1.20 -11.35 25.69
C LYS A 144 0.13 -11.95 24.79
N LYS A 145 -0.93 -12.52 25.38
CA LYS A 145 -2.08 -13.06 24.63
C LYS A 145 -2.73 -11.98 23.76
N ALA A 146 -2.98 -10.80 24.32
CA ALA A 146 -3.56 -9.68 23.58
C ALA A 146 -2.63 -9.21 22.45
N VAL A 147 -1.33 -9.06 22.69
CA VAL A 147 -0.36 -8.67 21.66
C VAL A 147 -0.29 -9.69 20.53
N MET A 148 -0.30 -10.99 20.85
CA MET A 148 -0.31 -12.07 19.87
C MET A 148 -1.56 -12.03 18.99
N LEU A 149 -2.75 -11.83 19.57
CA LEU A 149 -3.98 -11.68 18.80
C LEU A 149 -3.92 -10.48 17.85
N ILE A 150 -3.41 -9.34 18.34
CA ILE A 150 -3.20 -8.18 17.49
C ILE A 150 -2.21 -8.56 16.36
N LEU A 151 -1.20 -9.43 16.58
CA LEU A 151 -0.08 -9.71 15.61
C LEU A 151 -0.60 -10.46 14.41
N VAL A 152 -1.45 -11.43 14.70
CA VAL A 152 -2.16 -12.23 13.71
C VAL A 152 -3.26 -11.43 13.02
N GLY A 153 -3.59 -10.23 13.52
CA GLY A 153 -4.55 -9.30 12.93
C GLY A 153 -5.99 -9.50 13.40
N GLU A 154 -6.21 -10.12 14.56
CA GLU A 154 -7.54 -10.28 15.17
C GLU A 154 -8.16 -8.92 15.51
N ARG A 155 -9.44 -8.76 15.21
CA ARG A 155 -10.21 -7.51 15.38
C ARG A 155 -11.49 -7.69 16.21
N SER A 156 -11.84 -8.91 16.60
CA SER A 156 -12.99 -9.17 17.48
C SER A 156 -12.77 -8.56 18.85
N THR A 157 -13.74 -7.74 19.30
CA THR A 157 -13.72 -7.12 20.63
C THR A 157 -13.85 -8.19 21.71
N GLU A 158 -14.61 -9.25 21.43
CA GLU A 158 -14.88 -10.37 22.31
C GLU A 158 -13.61 -11.19 22.57
N ARG A 159 -12.87 -11.55 21.51
CA ARG A 159 -11.60 -12.28 21.65
C ARG A 159 -10.51 -11.46 22.33
N LEU A 160 -10.47 -10.16 22.06
CA LEU A 160 -9.53 -9.26 22.73
C LEU A 160 -9.90 -9.06 24.20
N ALA A 161 -11.19 -9.01 24.54
CA ALA A 161 -11.65 -8.97 25.93
C ALA A 161 -11.29 -10.23 26.70
N GLU A 162 -11.48 -11.40 26.08
CA GLU A 162 -11.09 -12.70 26.65
C GLU A 162 -9.58 -12.76 26.90
N ALA A 163 -8.75 -12.37 25.92
CA ALA A 163 -7.30 -12.35 26.08
C ALA A 163 -6.81 -11.37 27.15
N LEU A 164 -7.52 -10.26 27.35
CA LEU A 164 -7.25 -9.27 28.40
C LEU A 164 -7.86 -9.64 29.76
N GLU A 165 -8.53 -10.79 29.85
CA GLU A 165 -9.21 -11.27 31.05
C GLU A 165 -10.23 -10.24 31.61
N LEU A 166 -10.88 -9.51 30.69
CA LEU A 166 -11.96 -8.61 31.02
C LEU A 166 -13.22 -9.45 31.25
N GLY A 167 -13.63 -9.56 32.51
CA GLY A 167 -14.87 -10.25 32.89
C GLY A 167 -16.12 -9.67 32.21
N PRO A 168 -17.30 -10.27 32.43
CA PRO A 168 -18.54 -9.86 31.78
C PRO A 168 -18.87 -8.40 32.15
N LEU A 169 -18.78 -7.52 31.16
CA LEU A 169 -19.09 -6.10 31.29
C LEU A 169 -20.19 -5.74 30.28
N PRO A 170 -20.96 -4.68 30.55
CA PRO A 170 -21.81 -4.06 29.53
C PRO A 170 -21.00 -3.75 28.27
N ARG A 171 -21.59 -3.97 27.09
CA ARG A 171 -20.87 -3.88 25.79
C ARG A 171 -20.09 -2.57 25.61
N ASP A 172 -20.64 -1.45 26.08
CA ASP A 172 -19.99 -0.14 25.95
C ASP A 172 -18.80 0.02 26.89
N GLU A 173 -18.88 -0.53 28.10
CA GLU A 173 -17.77 -0.56 29.05
C GLU A 173 -16.68 -1.53 28.62
N LEU A 174 -17.08 -2.68 28.06
CA LEU A 174 -16.17 -3.68 27.49
C LEU A 174 -15.33 -3.06 26.37
N LYS A 175 -15.98 -2.40 25.40
CA LYS A 175 -15.30 -1.69 24.31
C LYS A 175 -14.33 -0.63 24.82
N ARG A 176 -14.73 0.15 25.83
CA ARG A 176 -13.87 1.18 26.44
C ARG A 176 -12.64 0.57 27.10
N LYS A 177 -12.81 -0.49 27.90
CA LYS A 177 -11.68 -1.16 28.56
C LYS A 177 -10.76 -1.89 27.59
N VAL A 178 -11.32 -2.54 26.57
CA VAL A 178 -10.52 -3.13 25.47
C VAL A 178 -9.71 -2.04 24.79
N LYS A 179 -10.34 -0.93 24.38
CA LYS A 179 -9.64 0.20 23.74
C LYS A 179 -8.50 0.74 24.61
N GLN A 180 -8.74 1.02 25.89
CA GLN A 180 -7.71 1.53 26.80
C GLN A 180 -6.50 0.59 26.92
N ASN A 181 -6.75 -0.71 27.03
CA ASN A 181 -5.68 -1.71 27.10
C ASN A 181 -4.92 -1.83 25.77
N LEU A 182 -5.63 -1.84 24.65
CA LEU A 182 -5.02 -1.86 23.33
C LEU A 182 -4.15 -0.62 23.10
N ASP A 183 -4.61 0.57 23.47
CA ASP A 183 -3.87 1.82 23.31
C ASP A 183 -2.60 1.84 24.17
N ARG A 184 -2.63 1.23 25.36
CA ARG A 184 -1.43 1.01 26.16
C ARG A 184 -0.46 0.05 25.46
N LEU A 185 -0.94 -1.10 24.98
CA LEU A 185 -0.10 -2.10 24.31
C LEU A 185 0.51 -1.56 23.01
N LYS A 186 -0.24 -0.75 22.26
CA LYS A 186 0.22 0.02 21.10
C LYS A 186 1.44 0.86 21.40
N LYS A 187 1.33 1.72 22.41
CA LYS A 187 2.43 2.60 22.82
C LYS A 187 3.68 1.82 23.22
N LEU A 188 3.53 0.65 23.84
CA LEU A 188 4.66 -0.22 24.18
C LEU A 188 5.35 -0.77 22.93
N LEU A 189 4.58 -1.21 21.94
CA LEU A 189 5.12 -1.78 20.71
C LEU A 189 5.74 -0.73 19.78
N VAL A 190 5.21 0.49 19.74
CA VAL A 190 5.84 1.61 19.02
C VAL A 190 7.20 1.94 19.62
N ARG A 191 7.28 2.05 20.96
CA ARG A 191 8.55 2.31 21.66
C ARG A 191 9.56 1.19 21.42
N PHE A 192 9.09 -0.06 21.37
CA PHE A 192 9.92 -1.21 21.06
C PHE A 192 10.47 -1.15 19.63
N GLY A 193 9.64 -0.88 18.63
CA GLY A 193 10.07 -0.71 17.23
C GLY A 193 11.12 0.39 17.08
N GLN A 194 10.90 1.56 17.70
CA GLN A 194 11.86 2.67 17.72
C GLN A 194 13.18 2.35 18.44
N SER A 195 13.19 1.34 19.33
CA SER A 195 14.40 0.85 20.01
C SER A 195 15.16 -0.20 19.20
N LEU A 196 14.51 -0.87 18.25
CA LEU A 196 15.16 -1.77 17.30
C LEU A 196 15.88 -0.96 16.22
N GLU A 197 15.20 0.02 15.63
CA GLU A 197 15.78 0.91 14.59
C GLU A 197 16.96 1.78 15.09
N ARG A 198 17.04 2.01 16.40
CA ARG A 198 18.17 2.72 17.03
C ARG A 198 19.31 1.78 17.41
N GLY A 199 19.01 0.55 17.84
CA GLY A 199 20.04 -0.46 18.13
C GLY A 199 20.76 -0.97 16.87
N GLU A 200 20.14 -0.88 15.70
CA GLU A 200 20.79 -1.17 14.40
C GLU A 200 21.66 -0.01 13.88
N LYS A 201 21.62 1.17 14.51
CA LYS A 201 22.42 2.35 14.12
C LYS A 201 23.62 2.61 15.03
N GLU A 202 23.81 1.81 16.07
CA GLU A 202 24.98 1.86 16.96
C GLU A 202 25.90 0.65 16.71
N GLU A 203 26.34 0.48 15.47
CA GLU A 203 27.70 0.01 15.17
C GLU A 203 28.29 0.85 14.02
N PRO A 204 28.75 2.08 14.29
CA PRO A 204 29.86 2.67 13.54
C PRO A 204 31.16 2.39 14.31
N ASP A 205 32.00 1.57 13.68
CA ASP A 205 33.47 1.47 13.74
C ASP A 205 34.21 1.98 14.99
N ASP A 206 34.96 1.08 15.64
CA ASP A 206 36.28 1.35 16.22
C ASP A 206 37.14 0.09 16.00
N GLU A 207 38.00 0.11 14.96
CA GLU A 207 39.46 0.36 15.07
C GLU A 207 40.24 -0.75 15.77
N SER A 208 40.90 -1.62 14.98
CA SER A 208 42.37 -1.80 14.94
C SER A 208 42.77 -2.97 14.04
#